data_AF-A0A952ABT1-F1
#
_entry.id   AF-A0A952ABT1-F1
#
_cell.length_a   1.000
_cell.length_b   1.000
_cell.length_c   1.000
_cell.angle_alpha   90.00
_cell.angle_beta   90.00
_cell.angle_gamma   90.00
#
_symmetry.space_group_name_H-M   'P 1'
#
loop_
_entity.id
_entity.type
_entity.pdbx_description
1 polymer ?
#
loop_
_entity_poly.entity_id
_entity_poly.type
_entity_poly.pdbx_seq_one_letter_code
_entity_poly.pdbx_strand_id
1 'polypeptide(L)' 'IDFWAIDFDWAPDRPFNHHWQDYRTRKDRSLKTVSDAEFSYDKPGKHTACVKVVDVFGCDTSITVEIEV' A
#
# COMPACT_ATOMS: atom_id res chain seq x y z
N ILE A 1 -4.34 12.79 3.54
CA ILE A 1 -3.48 11.78 2.87
C ILE A 1 -3.07 12.35 1.53
N ASP A 2 -1.77 12.51 1.34
CA ASP A 2 -1.17 13.00 0.09
C ASP A 2 -0.43 11.89 -0.66
N PHE A 3 -0.03 10.82 0.03
CA PHE A 3 0.56 9.63 -0.57
C PHE A 3 0.04 8.38 0.16
N TRP A 4 -0.16 7.28 -0.57
CA TRP A 4 -0.29 5.97 0.03
C TRP A 4 0.27 4.88 -0.88
N ALA A 5 0.68 3.78 -0.29
CA ALA A 5 1.27 2.64 -0.98
C ALA A 5 0.83 1.33 -0.35
N ILE A 6 0.89 0.26 -1.16
CA ILE A 6 0.60 -1.10 -0.76
C ILE A 6 1.84 -1.94 -1.00
N ASP A 7 2.22 -2.72 0.01
CA ASP A 7 3.12 -3.85 -0.09
C ASP A 7 2.28 -5.14 0.03
N PHE A 8 2.15 -5.91 -1.05
CA PHE A 8 1.33 -7.13 -1.04
C PHE A 8 2.03 -8.33 -0.39
N ASP A 9 3.34 -8.30 -0.20
CA ASP A 9 4.15 -9.39 0.39
C ASP A 9 4.96 -8.87 1.60
N TRP A 10 4.26 -8.22 2.52
CA TRP A 10 4.91 -7.57 3.66
C TRP A 10 5.39 -8.59 4.69
N ALA A 11 6.61 -8.37 5.20
CA ALA A 11 7.17 -9.12 6.31
C ALA A 11 7.94 -8.19 7.27
N PRO A 12 7.92 -8.46 8.59
CA PRO A 12 8.46 -7.56 9.61
C PRO A 12 9.97 -7.28 9.48
N ASP A 13 10.74 -8.22 8.93
CA ASP A 13 12.20 -8.10 8.77
C ASP A 13 12.63 -7.74 7.34
N ARG A 14 11.70 -7.26 6.50
CA ARG A 14 11.99 -6.86 5.12
C ARG A 14 11.68 -5.38 4.90
N PRO A 15 12.44 -4.71 4.01
CA PRO A 15 12.05 -3.38 3.55
C PRO A 15 10.65 -3.39 2.95
N PHE A 16 9.92 -2.31 3.16
CA PHE A 16 8.60 -2.11 2.55
C PHE A 16 8.76 -1.97 1.03
N ASN A 17 8.07 -2.83 0.27
CA ASN A 17 8.08 -2.81 -1.18
C ASN A 17 6.88 -2.03 -1.71
N HIS A 18 7.16 -1.01 -2.52
CA HIS A 18 6.15 -0.18 -3.16
C HIS A 18 5.56 -0.90 -4.39
N HIS A 19 4.84 -2.00 -4.16
CA HIS A 19 4.20 -2.77 -5.24
C HIS A 19 3.14 -1.92 -5.96
N TRP A 20 2.42 -1.09 -5.21
CA TRP A 20 1.50 -0.11 -5.76
C TRP A 20 1.55 1.17 -4.92
N GLN A 21 1.36 2.32 -5.56
CA GLN A 21 1.29 3.60 -4.86
C GLN A 21 0.46 4.62 -5.64
N ASP A 22 -0.11 5.57 -4.92
CA ASP A 22 -0.72 6.76 -5.50
C ASP A 22 -0.47 7.99 -4.63
N TYR A 23 -0.43 9.15 -5.28
CA TYR A 23 -0.12 10.41 -4.62
C TYR A 23 -0.74 11.61 -5.31
N ARG A 24 -1.07 12.62 -4.50
CA ARG A 24 -1.55 13.91 -4.99
C ARG A 24 -0.40 14.71 -5.56
N THR A 25 -0.65 15.39 -6.67
CA THR A 25 0.28 16.37 -7.22
C THR A 25 -0.27 17.79 -6.99
N ARG A 26 0.55 18.81 -7.26
CA ARG A 26 0.06 20.20 -7.24
C ARG A 26 -1.00 20.47 -8.30
N LYS A 27 -0.93 19.77 -9.45
CA LYS A 27 -1.82 19.96 -10.59
C LYS A 27 -3.09 19.13 -10.45
N ASP A 28 -2.94 17.88 -10.05
CA ASP A 28 -4.05 16.97 -9.80
C ASP A 28 -4.10 16.63 -8.31
N ARG A 29 -5.18 17.10 -7.69
CA ARG A 29 -5.47 16.89 -6.28
C ARG A 29 -6.26 15.62 -6.06
N SER A 30 -6.57 14.81 -7.07
CA SER A 30 -7.23 13.52 -6.91
C SER A 30 -6.31 12.50 -6.21
N LEU A 31 -6.91 11.52 -5.54
CA LEU A 31 -6.20 10.38 -4.96
C LEU A 31 -7.11 9.17 -5.11
N LYS A 32 -6.63 8.12 -5.76
CA LYS A 32 -7.29 6.83 -5.84
C LYS A 32 -7.44 6.27 -4.44
N THR A 33 -8.64 5.85 -4.11
CA THR A 33 -8.95 5.13 -2.86
C THR A 33 -9.02 3.62 -3.07
N VAL A 34 -8.85 3.17 -4.32
CA VAL A 34 -8.86 1.77 -4.74
C VAL A 34 -7.65 1.57 -5.63
N SER A 35 -6.86 0.53 -5.34
CA SER A 35 -5.72 0.17 -6.17
C SER A 35 -6.15 -0.53 -7.45
N ASP A 36 -5.47 -0.21 -8.55
CA ASP A 36 -5.57 -0.87 -9.86
C ASP A 36 -4.39 -1.82 -10.14
N ALA A 37 -3.75 -2.32 -9.07
CA ALA A 37 -2.59 -3.19 -9.17
C ALA A 37 -2.88 -4.57 -9.79
N GLU A 38 -4.15 -5.01 -9.79
CA GLU A 38 -4.60 -6.34 -10.24
C GLU A 38 -3.72 -7.49 -9.67
N PHE A 39 -3.22 -7.31 -8.43
CA PHE A 39 -2.27 -8.24 -7.83
C PHE A 39 -2.95 -9.56 -7.45
N SER A 40 -2.36 -10.68 -7.86
CA SER A 40 -2.80 -12.04 -7.54
C SER A 40 -1.70 -12.80 -6.80
N TYR A 41 -2.09 -13.54 -5.76
CA TYR A 41 -1.19 -14.43 -5.04
C TYR A 41 -1.10 -15.77 -5.77
N ASP A 42 0.12 -16.22 -6.07
CA ASP A 42 0.35 -17.49 -6.79
C ASP A 42 0.04 -18.72 -5.94
N LYS A 43 0.15 -18.60 -4.61
CA LYS A 43 -0.01 -19.72 -3.67
C LYS A 43 -1.22 -19.47 -2.76
N PRO A 44 -2.09 -20.48 -2.56
CA PRO A 44 -3.15 -20.38 -1.56
C PRO A 44 -2.55 -20.31 -0.16
N GLY A 45 -3.28 -19.69 0.75
CA GLY A 45 -2.89 -19.54 2.15
C GLY A 45 -2.98 -18.10 2.66
N LYS A 46 -2.36 -17.89 3.82
CA LYS A 46 -2.33 -16.59 4.49
C LYS A 46 -1.18 -15.74 3.98
N HIS A 47 -1.52 -14.56 3.50
CA HIS A 47 -0.60 -13.50 3.10
C HIS A 47 -0.82 -12.28 3.97
N THR A 48 0.20 -11.44 4.08
CA THR A 48 0.08 -10.18 4.80
C THR A 48 0.40 -9.04 3.85
N ALA A 49 -0.61 -8.22 3.57
CA ALA A 49 -0.40 -6.95 2.91
C ALA A 49 -0.17 -5.85 3.95
N CYS A 50 0.58 -4.82 3.59
CA CYS A 50 0.77 -3.63 4.40
C CYS A 50 0.42 -2.39 3.61
N VAL A 51 -0.43 -1.55 4.18
CA VAL A 51 -0.81 -0.27 3.61
C VAL A 51 -0.09 0.83 4.38
N LYS A 52 0.71 1.63 3.67
CA LYS A 52 1.37 2.81 4.22
C LYS A 52 0.69 4.07 3.69
N VAL A 53 0.46 5.03 4.57
CA VAL A 53 -0.19 6.30 4.27
C VAL A 53 0.69 7.43 4.79
N VAL A 54 0.87 8.48 3.99
CA VAL A 54 1.63 9.68 4.36
C VAL A 54 0.76 10.92 4.13
N ASP A 55 0.76 11.82 5.11
CA ASP A 55 0.07 13.10 5.02
C ASP A 55 0.93 14.23 4.42
N VAL A 56 0.35 15.42 4.33
CA VAL A 56 1.00 16.61 3.76
C VAL A 56 2.20 17.11 4.59
N PHE A 57 2.27 16.71 5.86
CA PHE A 57 3.36 17.07 6.77
C PHE A 57 4.48 16.02 6.77
N GLY A 58 4.31 14.93 6.02
CA GLY A 58 5.27 13.83 5.97
C GLY A 58 5.12 12.84 7.13
N CYS A 59 4.06 12.94 7.93
CA CYS A 59 3.78 11.94 8.95
C CYS A 59 3.23 10.68 8.28
N ASP A 60 3.89 9.54 8.54
CA ASP A 60 3.47 8.25 8.01
C ASP A 60 2.84 7.34 9.07
N THR A 61 1.89 6.51 8.61
CA THR A 61 1.32 5.42 9.39
C THR A 61 1.16 4.20 8.49
N SER A 62 1.23 3.01 9.07
CA SER A 62 1.05 1.76 8.34
C SER A 62 0.18 0.78 9.09
N ILE A 63 -0.65 0.04 8.37
CA ILE A 63 -1.47 -1.04 8.88
C ILE A 63 -1.24 -2.31 8.07
N THR A 64 -1.13 -3.44 8.76
CA THR A 64 -1.07 -4.77 8.14
C THR A 64 -2.47 -5.37 8.04
N VAL A 65 -2.74 -6.04 6.93
CA VAL A 65 -3.99 -6.73 6.66
C VAL A 65 -3.67 -8.18 6.29
N GLU A 66 -4.25 -9.13 7.00
CA GLU A 66 -4.19 -10.55 6.63
C GLU A 66 -5.14 -10.80 5.45
N ILE A 67 -4.65 -11.48 4.43
CA ILE A 67 -5.39 -11.87 3.24
C ILE A 67 -5.33 -13.39 3.15
N GLU A 68 -6.50 -14.02 3.03
CA GLU A 68 -6.63 -15.47 2.82
C GLU A 68 -7.05 -15.71 1.38
N VAL A 69 -6.23 -16.46 0.64
CA VAL A 69 -6.41 -16.81 -0.78
C VAL A 69 -6.63 -18.30 -0.95
#